data_AF-A0A7Y0C9G3-F1
#
_entry.id   AF-A0A7Y0C9G3-F1
#
_cell.length_a   1.000
_cell.length_b   1.000
_cell.length_c   1.000
_cell.angle_alpha   90.00
_cell.angle_beta   90.00
_cell.angle_gamma   90.00
#
_symmetry.space_group_name_H-M   'P 1'
#
loop_
_entity.id
_entity.type
_entity.pdbx_description
1 polymer ?
#
loop_
_entity_poly.entity_id
_entity_poly.type
_entity_poly.pdbx_seq_one_letter_code
_entity_poly.pdbx_strand_id
1 'polypeptide(L)'
;MTNENTPDIQANTAVELVEELLDEEFETAAEYHRMAAHHFAAAAKHHLSAATADDAGDTEANARHAYLAYRHQLNAVQYAEIAVMDNESLEDEHDDEVDQS
;
A
#
# COMPACT_ATOMS: atom_id res chain seq x y z
N MET A 1 13.41 -39.51 -25.97
CA MET A 1 13.96 -38.20 -25.58
C MET A 1 12.82 -37.21 -25.56
N THR A 2 12.25 -36.94 -24.39
CA THR A 2 11.28 -35.85 -24.19
C THR A 2 11.67 -35.21 -22.87
N ASN A 3 12.35 -34.07 -22.99
CA ASN A 3 12.75 -33.25 -21.85
C ASN A 3 11.54 -32.40 -21.47
N GLU A 4 10.89 -32.73 -20.34
CA GLU A 4 9.83 -31.92 -19.76
C GLU A 4 10.49 -30.75 -19.02
N ASN A 5 10.56 -29.59 -19.67
CA ASN A 5 10.95 -28.35 -19.02
C ASN A 5 9.69 -27.68 -18.48
N THR A 6 9.27 -28.08 -17.29
CA THR A 6 8.24 -27.37 -16.53
C THR A 6 8.82 -26.03 -16.10
N PRO A 7 8.25 -24.87 -16.50
CA PRO A 7 8.71 -23.60 -15.99
C PRO A 7 8.38 -23.53 -14.50
N ASP A 8 9.43 -23.49 -13.69
CA ASP A 8 9.33 -23.24 -12.25
C ASP A 8 8.80 -21.81 -12.07
N ILE A 9 7.50 -21.70 -11.78
CA ILE A 9 6.89 -20.39 -11.50
C ILE A 9 7.41 -19.99 -10.11
N GLN A 10 8.39 -19.09 -10.11
CA GLN A 10 8.96 -18.48 -8.92
C GLN A 10 7.89 -17.66 -8.19
N ALA A 11 7.05 -18.34 -7.39
CA ALA A 11 6.10 -17.70 -6.49
C ALA A 11 6.81 -16.92 -5.35
N ASN A 12 8.11 -17.16 -5.16
CA ASN A 12 8.94 -16.47 -4.18
C ASN A 12 9.37 -15.06 -4.61
N THR A 13 9.44 -14.76 -5.91
CA THR A 13 9.99 -13.48 -6.39
C THR A 13 9.14 -12.28 -5.97
N ALA A 14 7.81 -12.43 -5.89
CA ALA A 14 6.94 -11.33 -5.50
C ALA A 14 6.99 -11.00 -4.00
N VAL A 15 7.28 -11.99 -3.15
CA VAL A 15 7.44 -11.77 -1.69
C VAL A 15 8.82 -11.19 -1.41
N GLU A 16 9.85 -11.70 -2.08
CA GLU A 16 11.23 -11.21 -1.97
C GLU A 16 11.36 -9.77 -2.49
N LEU A 17 10.70 -9.42 -3.61
CA LEU A 17 10.62 -8.03 -4.08
C LEU A 17 9.87 -7.11 -3.13
N VAL A 18 8.86 -7.61 -2.41
CA VAL A 18 8.12 -6.80 -1.43
C VAL A 18 8.96 -6.59 -0.17
N GLU A 19 9.73 -7.60 0.28
CA GLU A 19 10.69 -7.42 1.37
C GLU A 19 11.81 -6.45 1.00
N GLU A 20 12.36 -6.55 -0.22
CA GLU A 20 13.39 -5.63 -0.71
C GLU A 20 12.86 -4.18 -0.81
N LEU A 21 11.59 -4.00 -1.21
CA LEU A 21 10.92 -2.69 -1.24
C LEU A 21 10.54 -2.16 0.16
N LEU A 22 10.46 -3.03 1.17
CA LEU A 22 10.17 -2.65 2.56
C LEU A 22 11.44 -2.26 3.32
N ASP A 23 12.60 -2.81 2.92
CA ASP A 23 13.92 -2.44 3.42
C ASP A 23 14.54 -1.25 2.66
N GLU A 24 13.92 -0.81 1.56
CA GLU A 24 14.30 0.42 0.85
C GLU A 24 13.84 1.64 1.65
N GLU A 25 14.79 2.37 2.23
CA GLU A 25 14.54 3.64 2.89
C GLU A 25 14.09 4.65 1.83
N PHE A 26 12.79 4.96 1.79
CA PHE A 26 12.26 5.95 0.86
C PHE A 26 12.84 7.33 1.17
N GLU A 27 13.36 8.02 0.16
CA GLU A 27 14.11 9.27 0.35
C GLU A 27 13.20 10.50 0.17
N THR A 28 12.00 10.34 -0.39
CA THR A 28 11.13 11.46 -0.75
C THR A 28 9.65 11.25 -0.40
N ALA A 29 8.96 12.34 -0.02
CA ALA A 29 7.50 12.35 0.17
C ALA A 29 6.73 11.81 -1.06
N ALA A 30 7.26 12.02 -2.27
CA ALA A 30 6.67 11.48 -3.50
C ALA A 30 6.67 9.96 -3.55
N GLU A 31 7.72 9.30 -3.05
CA GLU A 31 7.82 7.84 -2.98
C GLU A 31 6.86 7.28 -1.94
N TYR A 32 6.80 7.91 -0.76
CA TYR A 32 5.82 7.57 0.27
C TYR A 32 4.37 7.70 -0.25
N HIS A 33 4.04 8.75 -1.00
CA HIS A 33 2.73 8.87 -1.63
C HIS A 33 2.46 7.78 -2.68
N ARG A 34 3.46 7.37 -3.48
CA ARG A 34 3.31 6.24 -4.42
C ARG A 34 3.05 4.93 -3.67
N MET A 35 3.73 4.70 -2.54
CA MET A 35 3.51 3.53 -1.70
C MET A 35 2.13 3.54 -1.03
N ALA A 36 1.70 4.69 -0.51
CA ALA A 36 0.36 4.87 0.00
C ALA A 36 -0.69 4.52 -1.07
N ALA A 37 -0.53 5.06 -2.29
CA ALA A 37 -1.42 4.77 -3.42
C ALA A 37 -1.41 3.29 -3.81
N HIS A 38 -0.25 2.64 -3.83
CA HIS A 38 -0.13 1.20 -4.09
C HIS A 38 -0.95 0.39 -3.08
N HIS A 39 -0.79 0.66 -1.80
CA HIS A 39 -1.53 -0.04 -0.74
C HIS A 39 -3.03 0.28 -0.79
N PHE A 40 -3.45 1.52 -1.05
CA PHE A 40 -4.88 1.85 -1.22
C PHE A 40 -5.50 1.10 -2.40
N ALA A 41 -4.80 0.98 -3.53
CA ALA A 41 -5.28 0.22 -4.68
C ALA A 41 -5.44 -1.27 -4.35
N ALA A 42 -4.47 -1.86 -3.62
CA ALA A 42 -4.56 -3.24 -3.16
C ALA A 42 -5.71 -3.45 -2.16
N ALA A 43 -5.92 -2.51 -1.24
CA ALA A 43 -7.04 -2.54 -0.29
C ALA A 43 -8.39 -2.52 -1.04
N ALA A 44 -8.55 -1.61 -2.00
CA ALA A 44 -9.76 -1.53 -2.82
C ALA A 44 -10.02 -2.84 -3.59
N LYS A 45 -8.98 -3.44 -4.19
CA LYS A 45 -9.08 -4.74 -4.86
C LYS A 45 -9.57 -5.83 -3.91
N HIS A 46 -9.03 -5.89 -2.69
CA HIS A 46 -9.46 -6.88 -1.71
C HIS A 46 -10.88 -6.64 -1.20
N HIS A 47 -11.32 -5.40 -1.03
CA HIS A 47 -12.72 -5.12 -0.71
C HIS A 47 -13.67 -5.60 -1.81
N LEU A 48 -13.32 -5.41 -3.09
CA LEU A 48 -14.10 -5.94 -4.21
C LEU A 48 -14.14 -7.48 -4.19
N SER A 49 -13.01 -8.15 -3.91
CA SER A 49 -12.99 -9.61 -3.77
C SER A 49 -13.81 -10.11 -2.58
N ALA A 50 -13.79 -9.39 -1.44
CA ALA A 50 -14.60 -9.71 -0.27
C ALA A 50 -16.11 -9.61 -0.59
N ALA A 51 -16.53 -8.57 -1.31
CA ALA A 51 -17.90 -8.41 -1.76
C ALA A 51 -18.34 -9.56 -2.67
N THR A 52 -17.52 -9.92 -3.67
CA THR A 52 -17.80 -11.07 -4.56
C THR A 52 -17.91 -12.39 -3.79
N ALA A 53 -17.08 -12.60 -2.76
CA ALA A 53 -17.14 -13.79 -1.92
C ALA A 53 -18.42 -13.83 -1.07
N ASP A 54 -18.86 -12.68 -0.55
CA ASP A 54 -20.12 -12.55 0.19
C ASP A 54 -21.32 -12.89 -0.70
N ASP A 55 -21.36 -12.34 -1.91
CA ASP A 55 -22.39 -12.62 -2.92
C ASP A 55 -22.45 -14.12 -3.29
N ALA A 56 -21.31 -14.81 -3.22
CA ALA A 56 -21.21 -16.26 -3.45
C ALA A 56 -21.51 -17.12 -2.22
N GLY A 57 -21.69 -16.52 -1.04
CA GLY A 57 -21.89 -17.21 0.24
C GLY A 57 -20.62 -17.84 0.83
N ASP A 58 -19.44 -17.46 0.34
CA ASP A 58 -18.14 -17.92 0.86
C ASP A 58 -17.66 -17.01 1.99
N THR A 59 -18.07 -17.37 3.22
CA THR A 59 -17.79 -16.58 4.42
C THR A 59 -16.31 -16.57 4.80
N GLU A 60 -15.57 -17.64 4.50
CA GLU A 60 -14.14 -17.72 4.79
C GLU A 60 -13.35 -16.80 3.84
N ALA A 61 -13.64 -16.86 2.54
CA ALA A 61 -12.99 -15.98 1.56
C ALA A 61 -13.35 -14.50 1.80
N ASN A 62 -14.60 -14.21 2.15
CA ASN A 62 -15.02 -12.86 2.54
C ASN A 62 -14.17 -12.34 3.71
N ALA A 63 -14.12 -13.07 4.83
CA ALA A 63 -13.37 -12.68 6.01
C ALA A 63 -11.87 -12.50 5.72
N ARG A 64 -11.29 -13.42 4.94
CA ARG A 64 -9.88 -13.35 4.53
C ARG A 64 -9.59 -12.10 3.71
N HIS A 65 -10.41 -11.80 2.72
CA HIS A 65 -10.22 -10.61 1.89
C HIS A 65 -10.48 -9.31 2.65
N ALA A 66 -11.46 -9.29 3.56
CA ALA A 66 -11.70 -8.14 4.44
C ALA A 66 -10.49 -7.84 5.33
N TYR A 67 -9.88 -8.87 5.92
CA TYR A 67 -8.66 -8.72 6.72
C TYR A 67 -7.47 -8.19 5.88
N LEU A 68 -7.26 -8.72 4.68
CA LEU A 68 -6.20 -8.24 3.78
C LEU A 68 -6.40 -6.77 3.39
N ALA A 69 -7.64 -6.39 3.09
CA ALA A 69 -7.97 -5.01 2.77
C ALA A 69 -7.64 -4.05 3.92
N TYR A 70 -8.04 -4.40 5.14
CA TYR A 70 -7.73 -3.62 6.35
C TYR A 70 -6.22 -3.47 6.56
N ARG A 71 -5.45 -4.54 6.38
CA ARG A 71 -3.99 -4.48 6.51
C ARG A 71 -3.36 -3.53 5.48
N HIS A 72 -3.79 -3.60 4.22
CA HIS A 72 -3.30 -2.66 3.21
C HIS A 72 -3.71 -1.21 3.53
N GLN A 73 -4.92 -0.98 4.04
CA GLN A 73 -5.34 0.35 4.47
C GLN A 73 -4.43 0.93 5.58
N LEU A 74 -4.07 0.12 6.59
CA LEU A 74 -3.16 0.58 7.65
C LEU A 74 -1.77 0.96 7.11
N ASN A 75 -1.23 0.19 6.17
CA ASN A 75 0.06 0.53 5.56
C ASN A 75 -0.05 1.79 4.70
N ALA A 76 -1.14 1.93 3.94
CA ALA A 76 -1.36 3.10 3.10
C ALA A 76 -1.43 4.40 3.92
N VAL A 77 -2.14 4.37 5.05
CA VAL A 77 -2.25 5.52 5.96
C VAL A 77 -0.89 5.87 6.56
N GLN A 78 -0.12 4.89 7.03
CA GLN A 78 1.22 5.13 7.58
C GLN A 78 2.15 5.82 6.56
N TYR A 79 2.20 5.33 5.31
CA TYR A 79 3.01 5.98 4.29
C TYR A 79 2.51 7.39 3.94
N ALA A 80 1.20 7.62 3.93
CA ALA A 80 0.66 8.96 3.72
C ALA A 80 0.99 9.91 4.89
N GLU A 81 1.00 9.41 6.12
CA GLU A 81 1.38 10.15 7.32
C GLU A 81 2.86 10.56 7.26
N ILE A 82 3.77 9.63 6.95
CA ILE A 82 5.21 9.92 6.80
C ILE A 82 5.44 10.99 5.72
N ALA A 83 4.77 10.86 4.56
CA ALA A 83 4.88 11.83 3.47
C ALA A 83 4.50 13.27 3.88
N VAL A 84 3.55 13.42 4.80
CA VAL A 84 3.11 14.72 5.32
C VAL A 84 4.06 15.23 6.40
N MET A 85 4.57 14.34 7.27
CA MET A 85 5.55 14.70 8.30
C MET A 85 6.87 15.19 7.70
N ASP A 86 7.34 14.61 6.60
CA ASP A 86 8.55 15.07 5.90
C ASP A 86 8.37 16.43 5.21
N ASN A 87 7.13 16.93 5.10
CA ASN A 87 6.79 18.21 4.49
C ASN A 87 6.46 19.26 5.58
N GLU A 88 7.34 19.40 6.58
CA GLU A 88 7.24 20.39 7.69
C GLU A 88 7.10 21.85 7.20
N SER A 89 7.34 22.17 5.92
CA SER A 89 7.21 23.52 5.37
C SER A 89 5.79 24.10 5.33
N LEU A 90 4.73 23.32 5.61
CA LEU A 90 3.36 23.83 5.60
C LEU A 90 3.01 24.66 6.85
N GLU A 91 3.80 24.60 7.92
CA GLU A 91 3.57 25.40 9.14
C GLU A 91 4.26 26.78 9.11
N ASP A 92 5.28 26.97 8.27
CA ASP A 92 6.05 28.23 8.19
C ASP A 92 5.42 29.31 7.27
N GLU A 93 4.47 28.96 6.39
CA GLU A 93 3.84 29.92 5.46
C GLU A 93 2.73 30.79 6.09
N HIS A 94 2.40 30.61 7.37
CA HIS A 94 1.28 31.32 8.02
C HIS A 94 1.66 32.46 8.98
N ASP A 95 2.93 32.90 9.01
CA ASP A 95 3.40 33.93 9.97
C ASP A 95 3.78 35.30 9.33
N ASP A 96 3.59 35.49 8.02
CA ASP A 96 4.01 36.71 7.31
C ASP A 96 2.91 37.78 7.08
N GLU A 97 1.70 37.64 7.67
CA GLU A 97 0.61 38.62 7.51
C GLU A 97 0.01 39.13 8.83
N VAL A 98 0.82 39.51 9.83
CA VAL A 98 0.35 40.44 10.88
C VAL A 98 1.54 41.15 11.53
N ASP A 99 1.98 42.28 10.96
CA ASP A 99 2.16 43.56 11.67
C ASP A 99 2.76 44.62 10.73
N GLN A 100 1.90 45.32 9.98
CA GLN A 100 2.20 46.65 9.45
C GLN A 100 0.99 47.56 9.67
N SER A 101 0.84 48.10 10.88
CA SER A 101 0.06 49.33 11.12
C SER A 101 0.46 50.06 12.39
#